data_AF-A0A2G2YTF5-F1
#
_entry.id   AF-A0A2G2YTF5-F1
#
_cell.length_a   1.000
_cell.length_b   1.000
_cell.length_c   1.000
_cell.angle_alpha   90.00
_cell.angle_beta   90.00
_cell.angle_gamma   90.00
#
_symmetry.space_group_name_H-M   'P 1'
#
loop_
_entity.id
_entity.type
_entity.pdbx_description
1 polymer ?
#
loop_
_entity_poly.entity_id
_entity_poly.type
_entity_poly.pdbx_seq_one_letter_code
_entity_poly.pdbx_strand_id
1 'polypeptide(L)'
;MVDLVDPFEDYSVGDFFEDARRTTRDILDRGRVPIVAGGTGLYLRWFIYGKPDVPKASRDIAAEVHSELASLQNDEDWDAAVQLLVKAGDPGAQCLSANDWYRLHRRLEIVKSTGSPPSAFEVPYNSFREQLDSGVTDAADVQSSADKLQQSEIKDLEYDFLCYFLSTNRLDLYRAIDFRCEDMLLGTDELLSEARWLLDLGLLPNSNPATRSIGYRQAMEYLLRCRENGGWSSAGDFYGFLSEFQTASRHFARRQMSWFRNEQIYEWINASKPLEKVLSFICDSYNCQDGHLQVPESLRMPKDKVNFHQYKEMKSYRTINRHFIGREDCVDVLDRIKEIYGQKAASLLTNT
;
A
#
# COMPACT_ATOMS: atom_id res chain seq x y z
N MET A 1 8.25 -13.10 6.25
CA MET A 1 6.83 -13.45 6.08
C MET A 1 6.50 -13.36 4.60
N VAL A 2 6.79 -14.43 3.85
CA VAL A 2 6.66 -14.54 2.40
C VAL A 2 6.10 -15.94 2.14
N ASP A 3 5.24 -16.08 1.12
CA ASP A 3 4.60 -17.35 0.72
C ASP A 3 3.85 -18.06 1.87
N LEU A 4 3.10 -17.27 2.66
CA LEU A 4 2.37 -17.75 3.84
C LEU A 4 0.89 -18.10 3.57
N VAL A 5 0.30 -17.48 2.56
CA VAL A 5 -1.16 -17.46 2.33
C VAL A 5 -1.42 -17.70 0.85
N ASP A 6 -2.45 -18.48 0.56
CA ASP A 6 -2.85 -18.78 -0.81
C ASP A 6 -3.55 -17.56 -1.46
N PRO A 7 -3.41 -17.32 -2.79
CA PRO A 7 -4.08 -16.20 -3.47
C PRO A 7 -5.61 -16.15 -3.35
N PHE A 8 -6.28 -17.24 -2.98
CA PHE A 8 -7.72 -17.30 -2.71
C PHE A 8 -8.10 -16.81 -1.30
N GLU A 9 -7.12 -16.70 -0.40
CA GLU A 9 -7.34 -16.36 1.00
C GLU A 9 -7.07 -14.88 1.28
N ASP A 10 -7.87 -14.31 2.18
CA ASP A 10 -7.67 -12.95 2.65
C ASP A 10 -6.61 -12.92 3.76
N TYR A 11 -5.71 -11.93 3.70
CA TYR A 11 -4.75 -11.67 4.77
C TYR A 11 -4.95 -10.25 5.32
N SER A 12 -5.32 -10.15 6.59
CA SER A 12 -5.62 -8.88 7.23
C SER A 12 -4.44 -8.33 8.02
N VAL A 13 -4.52 -7.04 8.36
CA VAL A 13 -3.55 -6.41 9.27
C VAL A 13 -3.57 -7.06 10.67
N GLY A 14 -4.72 -7.62 11.09
CA GLY A 14 -4.83 -8.37 12.33
C GLY A 14 -4.02 -9.66 12.28
N ASP A 15 -4.10 -10.40 11.16
CA ASP A 15 -3.34 -11.64 10.97
C ASP A 15 -1.83 -11.34 10.94
N PHE A 16 -1.42 -10.29 10.22
CA PHE A 16 -0.05 -9.79 10.25
C PHE A 16 0.43 -9.45 11.66
N PHE A 17 -0.38 -8.76 12.46
CA PHE A 17 0.02 -8.38 13.81
C PHE A 17 0.35 -9.61 14.66
N GLU A 18 -0.53 -10.62 14.68
CA GLU A 18 -0.31 -11.85 15.46
C GLU A 18 0.92 -12.62 14.95
N ASP A 19 1.04 -12.81 13.63
CA ASP A 19 2.12 -13.55 13.02
C ASP A 19 3.48 -12.86 13.18
N ALA A 20 3.51 -11.54 12.98
CA ALA A 20 4.73 -10.75 13.14
C ALA A 20 5.17 -10.72 14.61
N ARG A 21 4.24 -10.57 15.57
CA ARG A 21 4.54 -10.64 17.01
C ARG A 21 5.11 -11.98 17.42
N ARG A 22 4.47 -13.07 17.00
CA ARG A 22 4.94 -14.44 17.25
C ARG A 22 6.33 -14.68 16.65
N THR A 23 6.54 -14.28 15.40
CA THR A 23 7.84 -14.43 14.71
C THR A 23 8.93 -13.60 15.38
N THR A 24 8.60 -12.38 15.83
CA THR A 24 9.53 -11.50 16.56
C THR A 24 9.99 -12.15 17.85
N ARG A 25 9.07 -12.71 18.64
CA ARG A 25 9.38 -13.41 19.88
C ARG A 25 10.31 -14.61 19.64
N ASP A 26 9.99 -15.45 18.66
CA ASP A 26 10.84 -16.59 18.29
C ASP A 26 12.26 -16.19 17.86
N ILE A 27 12.42 -15.07 17.13
CA ILE A 27 13.73 -14.56 16.75
C ILE A 27 14.51 -14.07 17.98
N LEU A 28 13.84 -13.35 18.89
CA LEU A 28 14.44 -12.86 20.14
C LEU A 28 14.83 -14.01 21.08
N ASP A 29 14.00 -15.04 21.22
CA ASP A 29 14.26 -16.22 22.04
C ASP A 29 15.50 -17.00 21.55
N ARG A 30 15.83 -16.87 20.26
CA ARG A 30 17.06 -17.41 19.65
C ARG A 30 18.28 -16.48 19.80
N GLY A 31 18.16 -15.39 20.54
CA GLY A 31 19.21 -14.39 20.74
C GLY A 31 19.56 -13.62 19.47
N ARG A 32 18.60 -13.45 18.54
CA ARG A 32 18.78 -12.73 17.27
C ARG A 32 17.98 -11.44 17.26
N VAL A 33 18.33 -10.55 16.33
CA VAL A 33 17.67 -9.26 16.15
C VAL A 33 16.59 -9.39 15.05
N PRO A 34 15.31 -9.16 15.36
CA PRO A 34 14.25 -9.12 14.35
C PRO A 34 14.42 -7.90 13.44
N ILE A 35 14.40 -8.11 12.12
CA ILE A 35 14.39 -7.03 11.12
C ILE A 35 13.10 -7.17 10.31
N VAL A 36 12.24 -6.17 10.39
CA VAL A 36 11.00 -6.10 9.61
C VAL A 36 11.22 -5.18 8.42
N ALA A 37 11.14 -5.75 7.22
CA ALA A 37 11.25 -5.00 5.96
C ALA A 37 9.90 -4.98 5.24
N GLY A 38 9.42 -3.79 4.87
CA GLY A 38 8.15 -3.62 4.17
C GLY A 38 7.73 -2.15 4.06
N GLY A 39 6.66 -1.89 3.33
CA GLY A 39 6.16 -0.54 3.06
C GLY A 39 4.68 -0.32 3.36
N THR A 40 4.00 -1.28 3.98
CA THR A 40 2.56 -1.20 4.28
C THR A 40 2.35 -0.47 5.61
N GLY A 41 2.19 0.86 5.54
CA GLY A 41 2.18 1.73 6.72
C GLY A 41 1.19 1.33 7.82
N LEU A 42 -0.03 0.89 7.47
CA LEU A 42 -1.02 0.44 8.46
C LEU A 42 -0.54 -0.81 9.23
N TYR A 43 0.11 -1.74 8.54
CA TYR A 43 0.62 -2.98 9.13
C TYR A 43 1.73 -2.67 10.12
N LEU A 44 2.70 -1.85 9.71
CA LEU A 44 3.78 -1.42 10.58
C LEU A 44 3.29 -0.59 11.76
N ARG A 45 2.27 0.26 11.57
CA ARG A 45 1.67 1.03 12.67
C ARG A 45 1.08 0.11 13.74
N TRP A 46 0.30 -0.89 13.35
CA TRP A 46 -0.26 -1.85 14.32
C TRP A 46 0.84 -2.66 15.00
N PHE A 47 1.87 -3.07 14.25
CA PHE A 47 3.00 -3.79 14.82
C PHE A 47 3.80 -2.97 15.84
N ILE A 48 3.99 -1.67 15.59
CA ILE A 48 4.73 -0.78 16.48
C ILE A 48 3.88 -0.42 17.71
N TYR A 49 2.70 0.17 17.49
CA TYR A 49 1.93 0.81 18.55
C TYR A 49 0.85 -0.10 19.15
N GLY A 50 0.59 -1.26 18.56
CA GLY A 50 -0.45 -2.19 19.00
C GLY A 50 -1.69 -2.21 18.10
N LYS A 51 -2.42 -3.31 18.22
CA LYS A 51 -3.67 -3.59 17.52
C LYS A 51 -4.84 -2.90 18.25
N PRO A 52 -5.68 -2.12 17.53
CA PRO A 52 -6.91 -1.56 18.10
C PRO A 52 -7.85 -2.67 18.61
N ASP A 53 -8.55 -2.41 19.70
CA ASP A 53 -9.53 -3.34 20.28
C ASP A 53 -10.88 -3.27 19.58
N VAL A 54 -10.86 -3.40 18.24
CA VAL A 54 -12.06 -3.36 17.40
C VAL A 54 -12.36 -4.80 16.95
N PRO A 55 -13.54 -5.36 17.30
CA PRO A 55 -13.91 -6.70 16.90
C PRO A 55 -13.94 -6.88 15.37
N LYS A 56 -13.54 -8.06 14.91
CA LYS A 56 -13.77 -8.50 13.53
C LYS A 56 -15.23 -8.93 13.40
N ALA A 57 -15.93 -8.44 12.38
CA ALA A 57 -17.31 -8.84 12.13
C ALA A 57 -17.37 -10.32 11.73
N SER A 58 -18.45 -11.01 12.10
CA SER A 58 -18.69 -12.38 11.64
C SER A 58 -18.98 -12.39 10.13
N ARG A 59 -18.80 -13.55 9.48
CA ARG A 59 -19.11 -13.71 8.05
C ARG A 59 -20.58 -13.40 7.75
N ASP A 60 -21.48 -13.75 8.66
CA ASP A 60 -22.92 -13.51 8.50
C ASP A 60 -23.23 -12.01 8.54
N ILE A 61 -22.61 -11.26 9.46
CA ILE A 61 -22.77 -9.79 9.52
C ILE A 61 -22.18 -9.13 8.28
N ALA A 62 -21.00 -9.56 7.82
CA ALA A 62 -20.40 -9.02 6.60
C ALA A 62 -21.30 -9.28 5.37
N ALA A 63 -21.88 -10.47 5.26
CA ALA A 63 -22.83 -10.81 4.20
C ALA A 63 -24.13 -10.00 4.27
N GLU A 64 -24.67 -9.81 5.48
CA GLU A 64 -25.86 -8.98 5.72
C GLU A 64 -25.61 -7.53 5.32
N VAL A 65 -24.49 -6.93 5.77
CA VAL A 65 -24.08 -5.57 5.41
C VAL A 65 -23.87 -5.43 3.91
N HIS A 66 -23.27 -6.43 3.26
CA HIS A 66 -23.12 -6.43 1.82
C HIS A 66 -24.47 -6.42 1.10
N SER A 67 -25.40 -7.28 1.52
CA SER A 67 -26.74 -7.34 0.95
C SER A 67 -27.54 -6.04 1.16
N GLU A 68 -27.41 -5.40 2.32
CA GLU A 68 -28.13 -4.17 2.66
C GLU A 68 -27.66 -2.98 1.81
N LEU A 69 -26.35 -2.90 1.55
CA LEU A 69 -25.77 -1.80 0.77
C LEU A 69 -25.76 -2.07 -0.73
N ALA A 70 -26.04 -3.30 -1.18
CA ALA A 70 -25.91 -3.70 -2.59
C ALA A 70 -26.72 -2.82 -3.56
N SER A 71 -27.99 -2.53 -3.25
CA SER A 71 -28.82 -1.69 -4.13
C SER A 71 -28.31 -0.24 -4.17
N LEU A 72 -27.94 0.32 -3.01
CA LEU A 72 -27.43 1.69 -2.92
C LEU A 72 -26.10 1.84 -3.67
N GLN A 73 -25.24 0.82 -3.59
CA GLN A 73 -23.98 0.82 -4.32
C GLN A 73 -24.19 0.68 -5.82
N ASN A 74 -25.14 -0.16 -6.27
CA ASN A 74 -25.47 -0.32 -7.69
C ASN A 74 -26.09 0.94 -8.30
N ASP A 75 -26.92 1.64 -7.53
CA ASP A 75 -27.56 2.89 -7.94
C ASP A 75 -26.66 4.13 -7.74
N GLU A 76 -25.43 3.91 -7.23
CA GLU A 76 -24.46 4.96 -6.85
C GLU A 76 -25.02 5.99 -5.85
N ASP A 77 -26.00 5.61 -5.04
CA ASP A 77 -26.66 6.46 -4.05
C ASP A 77 -25.84 6.52 -2.74
N TRP A 78 -24.72 7.22 -2.82
CA TRP A 78 -23.78 7.42 -1.72
C TRP A 78 -24.43 8.14 -0.52
N ASP A 79 -25.23 9.17 -0.79
CA ASP A 79 -25.82 9.99 0.27
C ASP A 79 -26.81 9.15 1.10
N ALA A 80 -27.63 8.33 0.46
CA ALA A 80 -28.52 7.41 1.18
C ALA A 80 -27.74 6.38 2.01
N ALA A 81 -26.62 5.84 1.49
CA ALA A 81 -25.78 4.90 2.23
C ALA A 81 -25.13 5.54 3.46
N VAL A 82 -24.65 6.78 3.35
CA VAL A 82 -24.13 7.54 4.50
C VAL A 82 -25.23 7.76 5.53
N GLN A 83 -26.43 8.15 5.10
CA GLN A 83 -27.56 8.34 6.02
C GLN A 83 -27.98 7.04 6.73
N LEU A 84 -27.90 5.89 6.04
CA LEU A 84 -28.14 4.58 6.64
C LEU A 84 -27.16 4.32 7.79
N LEU A 85 -25.86 4.53 7.56
CA LEU A 85 -24.83 4.32 8.58
C LEU A 85 -24.94 5.33 9.73
N VAL A 86 -25.29 6.60 9.46
CA VAL A 86 -25.56 7.60 10.51
C VAL A 86 -26.73 7.14 11.40
N LYS A 87 -27.83 6.67 10.80
CA LYS A 87 -28.99 6.15 11.54
C LYS A 87 -28.67 4.89 12.33
N ALA A 88 -27.75 4.06 11.83
CA ALA A 88 -27.29 2.86 12.53
C ALA A 88 -26.47 3.18 13.80
N GLY A 89 -25.97 4.41 13.96
CA GLY A 89 -25.27 4.86 15.17
C GLY A 89 -23.88 5.44 14.95
N ASP A 90 -23.49 5.71 13.70
CA ASP A 90 -22.18 6.30 13.39
C ASP A 90 -22.28 7.67 12.69
N PRO A 91 -22.45 8.77 13.47
CA PRO A 91 -22.55 10.11 12.91
C PRO A 91 -21.29 10.55 12.16
N GLY A 92 -20.13 9.98 12.48
CA GLY A 92 -18.87 10.28 11.80
C GLY A 92 -18.81 9.77 10.37
N ALA A 93 -19.81 9.03 9.90
CA ALA A 93 -19.94 8.61 8.50
C ALA A 93 -20.05 9.81 7.53
N GLN A 94 -20.57 10.95 7.99
CA GLN A 94 -20.66 12.19 7.21
C GLN A 94 -19.30 12.74 6.77
N CYS A 95 -18.22 12.39 7.49
CA CYS A 95 -16.86 12.81 7.17
C CYS A 95 -16.12 11.85 6.23
N LEU A 96 -16.77 10.77 5.76
CA LEU A 96 -16.17 9.88 4.79
C LEU A 96 -15.95 10.61 3.46
N SER A 97 -14.84 10.27 2.80
CA SER A 97 -14.63 10.71 1.42
C SER A 97 -15.71 10.13 0.53
N ALA A 98 -16.21 10.92 -0.42
CA ALA A 98 -17.27 10.51 -1.33
C ALA A 98 -16.93 9.17 -2.01
N ASN A 99 -17.92 8.27 -2.07
CA ASN A 99 -17.82 6.94 -2.68
C ASN A 99 -16.78 6.01 -2.06
N ASP A 100 -16.32 6.26 -0.83
CA ASP A 100 -15.50 5.30 -0.07
C ASP A 100 -16.36 4.18 0.52
N TRP A 101 -16.97 3.39 -0.37
CA TRP A 101 -17.82 2.25 -0.03
C TRP A 101 -17.10 1.26 0.88
N TYR A 102 -15.81 1.04 0.68
CA TYR A 102 -15.01 0.14 1.52
C TYR A 102 -15.03 0.57 2.99
N ARG A 103 -14.76 1.85 3.29
CA ARG A 103 -14.84 2.35 4.67
C ARG A 103 -16.26 2.35 5.20
N LEU A 104 -17.26 2.65 4.36
CA LEU A 104 -18.66 2.63 4.74
C LEU A 104 -19.11 1.23 5.18
N HIS A 105 -18.83 0.20 4.37
CA HIS A 105 -19.07 -1.21 4.72
C HIS A 105 -18.42 -1.57 6.06
N ARG A 106 -17.12 -1.28 6.22
CA ARG A 106 -16.40 -1.64 7.44
C ARG A 106 -16.97 -0.95 8.69
N ARG A 107 -17.40 0.30 8.57
CA ARG A 107 -18.02 1.03 9.69
C ARG A 107 -19.39 0.45 10.05
N LEU A 108 -20.21 0.11 9.05
CA LEU A 108 -21.51 -0.53 9.29
C LEU A 108 -21.36 -1.92 9.91
N GLU A 109 -20.39 -2.71 9.45
CA GLU A 109 -20.03 -4.00 10.06
C GLU A 109 -19.69 -3.86 11.55
N ILE A 110 -18.88 -2.86 11.91
CA ILE A 110 -18.51 -2.61 13.32
C ILE A 110 -19.74 -2.24 14.13
N VAL A 111 -20.56 -1.31 13.63
CA VAL A 111 -21.79 -0.87 14.30
C VAL A 111 -22.75 -2.03 14.50
N LYS A 112 -22.99 -2.86 13.48
CA LYS A 112 -23.87 -4.03 13.60
C LYS A 112 -23.31 -5.10 14.54
N SER A 113 -21.99 -5.30 14.54
CA SER A 113 -21.35 -6.31 15.39
C SER A 113 -21.31 -5.91 16.87
N THR A 114 -21.24 -4.61 17.16
CA THR A 114 -20.91 -4.12 18.51
C THR A 114 -21.94 -3.17 19.12
N GLY A 115 -22.87 -2.66 18.32
CA GLY A 115 -23.80 -1.59 18.69
C GLY A 115 -23.15 -0.22 18.84
N SER A 116 -21.84 -0.08 18.58
CA SER A 116 -21.08 1.15 18.79
C SER A 116 -20.29 1.56 17.53
N PRO A 117 -20.11 2.87 17.27
CA PRO A 117 -19.30 3.32 16.14
C PRO A 117 -17.81 3.03 16.36
N PRO A 118 -16.98 2.98 15.30
CA PRO A 118 -15.54 2.77 15.43
C PRO A 118 -14.83 3.76 16.36
N SER A 119 -15.34 4.98 16.48
CA SER A 119 -14.79 6.02 17.35
C SER A 119 -14.98 5.74 18.85
N ALA A 120 -15.82 4.77 19.22
CA ALA A 120 -16.01 4.36 20.61
C ALA A 120 -14.90 3.43 21.12
N PHE A 121 -14.08 2.89 20.21
CA PHE A 121 -13.00 1.97 20.55
C PHE A 121 -11.67 2.70 20.70
N GLU A 122 -10.91 2.33 21.71
CA GLU A 122 -9.59 2.89 21.93
C GLU A 122 -8.62 2.44 20.83
N VAL A 123 -7.86 3.40 20.32
CA VAL A 123 -6.84 3.16 19.31
C VAL A 123 -5.49 3.49 19.94
N PRO A 124 -4.58 2.51 20.08
CA PRO A 124 -3.33 2.68 20.82
C PRO A 124 -2.47 3.86 20.34
N TYR A 125 -2.60 4.23 19.06
CA TYR A 125 -1.85 5.30 18.43
C TYR A 125 -2.56 6.66 18.37
N ASN A 126 -3.73 6.84 19.00
CA ASN A 126 -4.44 8.14 19.03
C ASN A 126 -3.78 9.15 19.99
N SER A 127 -3.34 8.70 21.15
CA SER A 127 -2.58 9.52 22.13
C SER A 127 -1.34 10.16 21.48
N PHE A 128 -0.65 9.40 20.64
CA PHE A 128 0.50 9.86 19.85
C PHE A 128 0.12 10.89 18.77
N ARG A 129 -1.14 10.94 18.34
CA ARG A 129 -1.65 11.91 17.34
C ARG A 129 -2.19 13.20 17.96
N GLU A 130 -2.86 13.13 19.10
CA GLU A 130 -3.43 14.31 19.77
C GLU A 130 -2.35 15.24 20.36
N GLN A 131 -1.18 14.69 20.70
CA GLN A 131 0.01 15.47 21.07
C GLN A 131 0.61 16.27 19.90
N LEU A 132 0.29 15.93 18.64
CA LEU A 132 0.73 16.69 17.46
C LEU A 132 -0.12 17.94 17.22
N ASP A 133 -1.43 17.89 17.51
CA ASP A 133 -2.34 19.01 17.26
C ASP A 133 -2.31 20.06 18.39
N SER A 134 -1.95 19.68 19.61
CA SER A 134 -1.76 20.61 20.74
C SER A 134 -0.50 21.48 20.65
N GLY A 135 0.38 21.22 19.67
CA GLY A 135 1.55 22.06 19.36
C GLY A 135 1.27 23.24 18.41
N VAL A 136 0.01 23.45 18.00
CA VAL A 136 -0.40 24.53 17.09
C VAL A 136 -1.23 25.58 17.84
N THR A 137 -0.63 26.21 18.86
CA THR A 137 -1.09 27.52 19.34
C THR A 137 0.09 28.47 19.44
N ASP A 138 -0.01 29.53 18.64
CA ASP A 138 0.76 30.77 18.57
C ASP A 138 2.27 30.70 18.25
N ALA A 139 2.54 31.12 17.01
CA ALA A 139 3.83 31.58 16.53
C ALA A 139 4.20 32.91 17.21
N ALA A 140 4.91 32.85 18.33
CA ALA A 140 5.86 33.87 18.74
C ALA A 140 6.82 33.30 19.81
N ASP A 141 8.11 33.42 19.52
CA ASP A 141 9.25 33.28 20.42
C ASP A 141 9.76 31.90 20.89
N VAL A 142 11.10 31.86 20.87
CA VAL A 142 12.05 30.95 21.53
C VAL A 142 12.48 29.70 20.74
N GLN A 143 13.55 29.91 19.96
CA GLN A 143 14.60 28.92 19.71
C GLN A 143 15.10 28.29 21.03
N SER A 144 15.30 26.96 21.00
CA SER A 144 16.13 26.11 21.91
C SER A 144 15.47 25.01 22.75
N SER A 145 14.23 24.60 22.46
CA SER A 145 13.55 23.56 23.27
C SER A 145 12.97 22.36 22.49
N ALA A 146 13.18 22.26 21.17
CA ALA A 146 12.63 21.16 20.37
C ALA A 146 13.29 19.79 20.63
N ASP A 147 14.57 19.75 21.00
CA ASP A 147 15.31 18.49 21.21
C ASP A 147 15.04 17.85 22.58
N LYS A 148 14.42 18.57 23.54
CA LYS A 148 14.22 18.08 24.92
C LYS A 148 12.82 17.53 25.20
N LEU A 149 11.85 17.73 24.29
CA LEU A 149 10.49 17.22 24.44
C LEU A 149 10.27 15.85 23.77
N GLN A 150 11.21 15.36 22.95
CA GLN A 150 11.02 14.14 22.14
C GLN A 150 11.25 12.81 22.89
N GLN A 151 11.89 12.82 24.07
CA GLN A 151 12.38 11.59 24.70
C GLN A 151 11.56 11.08 25.90
N SER A 152 10.60 11.84 26.42
CA SER A 152 9.99 11.52 27.72
C SER A 152 8.75 10.62 27.68
N GLU A 153 8.10 10.37 26.54
CA GLU A 153 6.77 9.71 26.52
C GLU A 153 6.56 8.58 25.49
N ILE A 154 7.58 8.15 24.72
CA ILE A 154 7.58 6.85 23.98
C ILE A 154 7.81 5.69 24.98
N LYS A 155 7.18 5.73 26.15
CA LYS A 155 7.64 4.96 27.33
C LYS A 155 7.01 3.59 27.53
N ASP A 156 5.97 3.23 26.78
CA ASP A 156 5.27 1.93 26.93
C ASP A 156 5.12 1.15 25.61
N LEU A 157 6.11 1.20 24.71
CA LEU A 157 6.16 0.24 23.59
C LEU A 157 6.66 -1.12 24.08
N GLU A 158 6.10 -2.22 23.56
CA GLU A 158 6.52 -3.59 23.91
C GLU A 158 7.97 -3.88 23.49
N TYR A 159 8.44 -3.25 22.42
CA TYR A 159 9.81 -3.39 21.90
C TYR A 159 10.45 -2.03 21.69
N ASP A 160 11.78 -2.00 21.73
CA ASP A 160 12.57 -0.88 21.25
C ASP A 160 12.69 -0.96 19.72
N PHE A 161 12.19 0.07 19.04
CA PHE A 161 12.08 0.11 17.59
C PHE A 161 13.04 1.13 16.98
N LEU A 162 13.97 0.65 16.15
CA LEU A 162 14.74 1.47 15.23
C LEU A 162 14.05 1.50 13.87
N CYS A 163 13.32 2.57 13.57
CA CYS A 163 12.54 2.68 12.34
C CYS A 163 13.23 3.58 11.31
N TYR A 164 13.48 3.03 10.12
CA TYR A 164 14.09 3.76 9.01
C TYR A 164 13.18 3.75 7.79
N PHE A 165 13.02 4.90 7.15
CA PHE A 165 12.37 5.03 5.85
C PHE A 165 13.41 5.31 4.78
N LEU A 166 13.70 4.30 3.95
CA LEU A 166 14.64 4.38 2.85
C LEU A 166 13.95 4.93 1.61
N SER A 167 14.40 6.08 1.09
CA SER A 167 13.83 6.67 -0.13
C SER A 167 14.88 7.41 -0.93
N THR A 168 14.58 7.71 -2.19
CA THR A 168 15.39 8.56 -3.09
C THR A 168 14.62 9.84 -3.44
N ASN A 169 15.22 10.73 -4.25
CA ASN A 169 14.48 11.87 -4.78
C ASN A 169 13.25 11.38 -5.55
N ARG A 170 12.14 12.08 -5.43
CA ARG A 170 10.86 11.67 -6.00
C ARG A 170 10.88 11.44 -7.51
N LEU A 171 11.65 12.22 -8.28
CA LEU A 171 11.77 12.01 -9.72
C LEU A 171 12.53 10.73 -10.05
N ASP A 172 13.63 10.47 -9.36
CA ASP A 172 14.42 9.26 -9.55
C ASP A 172 13.64 8.02 -9.09
N LEU A 173 12.88 8.14 -8.01
CA LEU A 173 11.95 7.11 -7.56
C LEU A 173 10.89 6.80 -8.63
N TYR A 174 10.30 7.83 -9.24
CA TYR A 174 9.29 7.62 -10.29
C TYR A 174 9.90 6.97 -11.53
N ARG A 175 11.09 7.40 -11.95
CA ARG A 175 11.82 6.74 -13.04
C ARG A 175 12.10 5.28 -12.73
N ALA A 176 12.60 4.98 -11.52
CA ALA A 176 12.87 3.61 -11.09
C ALA A 176 11.60 2.75 -11.03
N ILE A 177 10.47 3.31 -10.59
CA ILE A 177 9.16 2.64 -10.62
C ILE A 177 8.77 2.31 -12.06
N ASP A 178 8.91 3.28 -12.97
CA ASP A 178 8.52 3.12 -14.36
C ASP A 178 9.34 2.02 -15.05
N PHE A 179 10.67 2.02 -14.84
CA PHE A 179 11.56 0.98 -15.33
C PHE A 179 11.23 -0.38 -14.74
N ARG A 180 11.00 -0.46 -13.42
CA ARG A 180 10.61 -1.72 -12.77
C ARG A 180 9.29 -2.27 -13.34
N CYS A 181 8.33 -1.41 -13.67
CA CYS A 181 7.10 -1.83 -14.33
C CYS A 181 7.36 -2.41 -15.72
N GLU A 182 8.31 -1.86 -16.48
CA GLU A 182 8.75 -2.47 -17.75
C GLU A 182 9.45 -3.80 -17.52
N ASP A 183 10.41 -3.85 -16.59
CA ASP A 183 11.18 -5.06 -16.27
C ASP A 183 10.27 -6.24 -15.88
N MET A 184 9.17 -5.97 -15.18
CA MET A 184 8.16 -6.97 -14.80
C MET A 184 7.37 -7.55 -15.98
N LEU A 185 7.46 -6.93 -17.17
CA LEU A 185 6.81 -7.38 -18.41
C LEU A 185 7.80 -8.02 -19.39
N LEU A 186 9.05 -8.21 -18.99
CA LEU A 186 10.07 -8.83 -19.82
C LEU A 186 10.34 -10.25 -19.33
N GLY A 187 10.38 -11.21 -20.26
CA GLY A 187 10.87 -12.56 -20.01
C GLY A 187 9.84 -13.64 -20.29
N THR A 188 9.94 -14.75 -19.55
CA THR A 188 9.05 -15.93 -19.66
C THR A 188 8.16 -16.09 -18.44
N ASP A 189 8.70 -15.85 -17.24
CA ASP A 189 7.98 -15.77 -15.96
C ASP A 189 7.60 -14.30 -15.61
N GLU A 190 6.93 -13.62 -16.53
CA GLU A 190 6.57 -12.20 -16.39
C GLU A 190 5.17 -12.00 -15.78
N LEU A 191 4.86 -10.77 -15.34
CA LEU A 191 3.60 -10.40 -14.70
C LEU A 191 2.35 -10.86 -15.47
N LEU A 192 2.37 -10.81 -16.81
CA LEU A 192 1.23 -11.23 -17.63
C LEU A 192 1.01 -12.75 -17.58
N SER A 193 2.07 -13.55 -17.51
CA SER A 193 1.98 -15.01 -17.35
C SER A 193 1.39 -15.37 -15.98
N GLU A 194 1.86 -14.72 -14.92
CA GLU A 194 1.33 -14.92 -13.55
C GLU A 194 -0.14 -14.47 -13.44
N ALA A 195 -0.47 -13.27 -13.94
CA ALA A 195 -1.83 -12.75 -13.93
C ALA A 195 -2.80 -13.65 -14.72
N ARG A 196 -2.33 -14.18 -15.86
CA ARG A 196 -3.09 -15.18 -16.62
C ARG A 196 -3.31 -16.45 -15.79
N TRP A 197 -2.28 -16.95 -15.13
CA TRP A 197 -2.41 -18.17 -14.32
C TRP A 197 -3.49 -18.01 -13.25
N LEU A 198 -3.53 -16.86 -12.56
CA LEU A 198 -4.60 -16.54 -11.60
C LEU A 198 -5.99 -16.50 -12.28
N LEU A 199 -6.11 -15.89 -13.47
CA LEU A 199 -7.35 -15.91 -14.24
C LEU A 199 -7.79 -17.33 -14.63
N ASP A 200 -6.84 -18.18 -15.04
CA ASP A 200 -7.11 -19.56 -15.44
C ASP A 200 -7.50 -20.44 -14.22
N LEU A 201 -7.09 -20.05 -13.00
CA LEU A 201 -7.60 -20.61 -11.73
C LEU A 201 -9.01 -20.13 -11.35
N GLY A 202 -9.57 -19.15 -12.06
CA GLY A 202 -10.91 -18.61 -11.81
C GLY A 202 -10.95 -17.37 -10.92
N LEU A 203 -9.80 -16.82 -10.53
CA LEU A 203 -9.76 -15.53 -9.84
C LEU A 203 -10.05 -14.40 -10.82
N LEU A 204 -11.01 -13.54 -10.49
CA LEU A 204 -11.36 -12.36 -11.29
C LEU A 204 -10.65 -11.10 -10.77
N PRO A 205 -10.35 -10.10 -11.62
CA PRO A 205 -9.82 -8.84 -11.13
C PRO A 205 -10.76 -8.24 -10.09
N ASN A 206 -10.18 -7.65 -9.03
CA ASN A 206 -10.90 -7.03 -7.92
C ASN A 206 -11.74 -7.96 -7.02
N SER A 207 -11.76 -9.27 -7.25
CA SER A 207 -12.51 -10.24 -6.44
C SER A 207 -12.03 -10.35 -4.99
N ASN A 208 -10.73 -10.19 -4.75
CA ASN A 208 -10.13 -10.28 -3.43
C ASN A 208 -8.90 -9.36 -3.31
N PRO A 209 -8.28 -9.21 -2.13
CA PRO A 209 -7.11 -8.35 -1.93
C PRO A 209 -5.93 -8.70 -2.84
N ALA A 210 -5.67 -9.98 -3.10
CA ALA A 210 -4.58 -10.42 -3.98
C ALA A 210 -4.76 -9.89 -5.41
N THR A 211 -5.96 -10.06 -5.99
CA THR A 211 -6.27 -9.61 -7.36
C THR A 211 -6.47 -8.09 -7.48
N ARG A 212 -6.59 -7.36 -6.36
CA ARG A 212 -6.56 -5.89 -6.31
C ARG A 212 -5.15 -5.32 -6.30
N SER A 213 -4.12 -6.16 -6.12
CA SER A 213 -2.73 -5.74 -6.08
C SER A 213 -2.32 -5.02 -7.36
N ILE A 214 -1.53 -3.96 -7.21
CA ILE A 214 -1.06 -3.13 -8.32
C ILE A 214 -0.16 -3.98 -9.21
N GLY A 215 -0.38 -3.92 -10.53
CA GLY A 215 0.22 -4.83 -11.50
C GLY A 215 -0.77 -5.91 -11.87
N TYR A 216 -1.11 -6.79 -10.93
CA TYR A 216 -2.06 -7.89 -11.17
C TYR A 216 -3.42 -7.39 -11.63
N ARG A 217 -4.03 -6.41 -10.96
CA ARG A 217 -5.34 -5.89 -11.36
C ARG A 217 -5.33 -5.39 -12.81
N GLN A 218 -4.37 -4.52 -13.15
CA GLN A 218 -4.25 -3.96 -14.50
C GLN A 218 -3.97 -5.03 -15.54
N ALA A 219 -3.09 -5.99 -15.24
CA ALA A 219 -2.75 -7.09 -16.11
C ALA A 219 -3.95 -8.01 -16.36
N MET A 220 -4.69 -8.38 -15.31
CA MET A 220 -5.88 -9.22 -15.41
C MET A 220 -6.99 -8.53 -16.22
N GLU A 221 -7.26 -7.25 -15.95
CA GLU A 221 -8.23 -6.44 -16.73
C GLU A 221 -7.82 -6.35 -18.20
N TYR A 222 -6.53 -6.15 -18.49
CA TYR A 222 -6.00 -6.14 -19.85
C TYR A 222 -6.15 -7.49 -20.57
N LEU A 223 -5.78 -8.59 -19.91
CA LEU A 223 -5.84 -9.95 -20.47
C LEU A 223 -7.29 -10.40 -20.72
N LEU A 224 -8.24 -10.01 -19.87
CA LEU A 224 -9.67 -10.28 -20.10
C LEU A 224 -10.17 -9.58 -21.37
N ARG A 225 -9.84 -8.30 -21.58
CA ARG A 225 -10.18 -7.59 -22.83
C ARG A 225 -9.55 -8.26 -24.05
N CYS A 226 -8.29 -8.71 -23.94
CA CYS A 226 -7.63 -9.45 -25.02
C CYS A 226 -8.37 -10.76 -25.31
N ARG A 227 -8.77 -11.51 -24.27
CA ARG A 227 -9.53 -12.76 -24.38
C ARG A 227 -10.88 -12.56 -25.07
N GLU A 228 -11.62 -11.52 -24.70
CA GLU A 228 -12.90 -11.15 -25.32
C GLU A 228 -12.75 -10.82 -26.81
N ASN A 229 -11.61 -10.24 -27.19
CA ASN A 229 -11.26 -9.93 -28.58
C ASN A 229 -10.54 -11.09 -29.31
N GLY A 230 -10.69 -12.34 -28.85
CA GLY A 230 -10.11 -13.51 -29.50
C GLY A 230 -8.57 -13.55 -29.47
N GLY A 231 -7.97 -12.91 -28.47
CA GLY A 231 -6.51 -12.77 -28.32
C GLY A 231 -5.90 -11.57 -29.03
N TRP A 232 -6.72 -10.74 -29.68
CA TRP A 232 -6.21 -9.54 -30.34
C TRP A 232 -6.07 -8.36 -29.38
N SER A 233 -4.97 -7.61 -29.52
CA SER A 233 -4.73 -6.34 -28.84
C SER A 233 -3.83 -5.46 -29.72
N SER A 234 -4.05 -4.14 -29.70
CA SER A 234 -3.17 -3.21 -30.39
C SER A 234 -2.02 -2.76 -29.48
N ALA A 235 -0.94 -2.24 -30.10
CA ALA A 235 0.13 -1.58 -29.35
C ALA A 235 -0.44 -0.45 -28.46
N GLY A 236 -1.43 0.30 -28.93
CA GLY A 236 -2.09 1.35 -28.15
C GLY A 236 -2.74 0.84 -26.87
N ASP A 237 -3.39 -0.32 -26.93
CA ASP A 237 -4.03 -0.93 -25.75
C ASP A 237 -2.99 -1.42 -24.74
N PHE A 238 -1.89 -2.03 -25.23
CA PHE A 238 -0.77 -2.44 -24.39
C PHE A 238 -0.13 -1.24 -23.68
N TYR A 239 0.15 -0.16 -24.41
CA TYR A 239 0.71 1.07 -23.81
C TYR A 239 -0.28 1.76 -22.86
N GLY A 240 -1.58 1.65 -23.11
CA GLY A 240 -2.63 2.06 -22.17
C GLY A 240 -2.51 1.30 -20.85
N PHE A 241 -2.45 -0.03 -20.92
CA PHE A 241 -2.23 -0.90 -19.76
C PHE A 241 -0.93 -0.54 -18.99
N LEU A 242 0.21 -0.44 -19.69
CA LEU A 242 1.49 -0.12 -19.06
C LEU A 242 1.45 1.24 -18.36
N SER A 243 0.86 2.25 -19.00
CA SER A 243 0.70 3.59 -18.44
C SER A 243 -0.17 3.59 -17.16
N GLU A 244 -1.26 2.82 -17.14
CA GLU A 244 -2.10 2.64 -15.96
C GLU A 244 -1.35 1.94 -14.82
N PHE A 245 -0.59 0.90 -15.13
CA PHE A 245 0.22 0.17 -14.15
C PHE A 245 1.30 1.06 -13.51
N GLN A 246 2.06 1.80 -14.33
CA GLN A 246 3.07 2.74 -13.86
C GLN A 246 2.43 3.86 -13.02
N THR A 247 1.30 4.42 -13.47
CA THR A 247 0.58 5.47 -12.74
C THR A 247 0.09 4.99 -11.38
N ALA A 248 -0.52 3.81 -11.32
CA ALA A 248 -0.97 3.21 -10.05
C ALA A 248 0.21 2.97 -9.10
N SER A 249 1.34 2.47 -9.61
CA SER A 249 2.56 2.24 -8.82
C SER A 249 3.13 3.53 -8.24
N ARG A 250 3.22 4.60 -9.04
CA ARG A 250 3.66 5.94 -8.57
C ARG A 250 2.69 6.53 -7.54
N HIS A 251 1.39 6.36 -7.75
CA HIS A 251 0.38 6.80 -6.78
C HIS A 251 0.51 6.06 -5.44
N PHE A 252 0.80 4.76 -5.47
CA PHE A 252 1.06 3.99 -4.26
C PHE A 252 2.32 4.44 -3.54
N ALA A 253 3.44 4.60 -4.24
CA ALA A 253 4.67 5.14 -3.65
C ALA A 253 4.44 6.54 -3.03
N ARG A 254 3.70 7.41 -3.72
CA ARG A 254 3.30 8.73 -3.17
C ARG A 254 2.50 8.59 -1.87
N ARG A 255 1.54 7.66 -1.82
CA ARG A 255 0.74 7.40 -0.61
C ARG A 255 1.62 6.88 0.53
N GLN A 256 2.57 5.99 0.26
CA GLN A 256 3.53 5.52 1.26
C GLN A 256 4.35 6.69 1.81
N MET A 257 4.96 7.50 0.94
CA MET A 257 5.70 8.68 1.39
C MET A 257 4.82 9.63 2.22
N SER A 258 3.57 9.87 1.81
CA SER A 258 2.65 10.71 2.58
C SER A 258 2.31 10.11 3.94
N TRP A 259 2.19 8.78 4.03
CA TRP A 259 1.93 8.09 5.28
C TRP A 259 3.11 8.23 6.25
N PHE A 260 4.31 7.82 5.82
CA PHE A 260 5.50 7.80 6.66
C PHE A 260 6.03 9.21 6.99
N ARG A 261 5.62 10.25 6.26
CA ARG A 261 5.93 11.65 6.65
C ARG A 261 5.28 12.02 7.98
N ASN A 262 4.09 11.48 8.23
CA ASN A 262 3.30 11.75 9.43
C ASN A 262 3.62 10.76 10.57
N GLU A 263 4.61 9.88 10.38
CA GLU A 263 5.10 8.94 11.38
C GLU A 263 6.44 9.44 11.93
N GLN A 264 6.46 9.99 13.14
CA GLN A 264 7.67 10.61 13.69
C GLN A 264 8.76 9.60 14.07
N ILE A 265 8.38 8.37 14.40
CA ILE A 265 9.32 7.30 14.77
C ILE A 265 10.28 6.93 13.61
N TYR A 266 9.95 7.27 12.36
CA TYR A 266 10.78 6.94 11.21
C TYR A 266 11.84 8.00 10.92
N GLU A 267 13.08 7.55 10.89
CA GLU A 267 14.23 8.29 10.39
C GLU A 267 14.37 8.15 8.88
N TRP A 268 14.47 9.27 8.17
CA TRP A 268 14.49 9.29 6.71
C TRP A 268 15.91 9.23 6.16
N ILE A 269 16.25 8.14 5.49
CA ILE A 269 17.56 7.89 4.91
C ILE A 269 17.49 7.96 3.39
N ASN A 270 18.45 8.69 2.80
CA ASN A 270 18.63 8.79 1.37
C ASN A 270 19.26 7.50 0.81
N ALA A 271 18.43 6.65 0.22
CA ALA A 271 18.80 5.39 -0.39
C ALA A 271 19.58 5.53 -1.71
N SER A 272 19.80 6.75 -2.23
CA SER A 272 20.66 6.96 -3.40
C SER A 272 22.15 6.97 -3.05
N LYS A 273 22.48 6.90 -1.76
CA LYS A 273 23.86 6.81 -1.25
C LYS A 273 24.37 5.37 -1.36
N PRO A 274 25.71 5.17 -1.37
CA PRO A 274 26.29 3.82 -1.42
C PRO A 274 25.74 2.93 -0.31
N LEU A 275 25.42 1.68 -0.66
CA LEU A 275 24.78 0.72 0.24
C LEU A 275 25.57 0.53 1.54
N GLU A 276 26.89 0.45 1.43
CA GLU A 276 27.80 0.25 2.56
C GLU A 276 27.72 1.38 3.57
N LYS A 277 27.50 2.62 3.12
CA LYS A 277 27.34 3.77 4.02
C LYS A 277 26.01 3.73 4.77
N VAL A 278 24.93 3.34 4.07
CA VAL A 278 23.60 3.18 4.68
C VAL A 278 23.63 2.05 5.70
N LEU A 279 24.23 0.90 5.35
CA LEU A 279 24.34 -0.25 6.23
C LEU A 279 25.21 0.03 7.46
N SER A 280 26.37 0.68 7.28
CA SER A 280 27.22 1.09 8.41
C SER A 280 26.42 1.92 9.40
N PHE A 281 25.70 2.95 8.92
CA PHE A 281 24.90 3.81 9.80
C PHE A 281 23.82 3.01 10.57
N ILE A 282 23.07 2.12 9.92
CA ILE A 282 22.04 1.32 10.59
C ILE A 282 22.67 0.39 11.64
N CYS A 283 23.78 -0.26 11.30
CA CYS A 283 24.50 -1.13 12.25
C CYS A 283 25.10 -0.33 13.42
N ASP A 284 25.69 0.83 13.16
CA ASP A 284 26.28 1.70 14.18
C ASP A 284 25.19 2.24 15.11
N SER A 285 24.03 2.61 14.56
CA SER A 285 22.87 3.05 15.32
C SER A 285 22.31 1.95 16.24
N TYR A 286 22.35 0.68 15.82
CA TYR A 286 21.94 -0.45 16.66
C TYR A 286 22.93 -0.71 17.82
N ASN A 287 24.24 -0.54 17.57
CA ASN A 287 25.27 -0.79 18.58
C ASN A 287 25.53 0.39 19.53
N CYS A 288 24.90 1.54 19.30
CA CYS A 288 25.08 2.74 20.10
C CYS A 288 24.49 2.56 21.51
N GLN A 289 25.33 2.61 22.54
CA GLN A 289 24.93 2.41 23.94
C GLN A 289 24.25 3.64 24.57
N ASP A 290 24.45 4.84 24.01
CA ASP A 290 24.01 6.12 24.57
C ASP A 290 22.67 6.63 24.01
N GLY A 291 21.93 5.77 23.29
CA GLY A 291 20.64 6.10 22.67
C GLY A 291 20.73 6.41 21.17
N HIS A 292 19.75 7.16 20.66
CA HIS A 292 19.47 7.28 19.23
C HIS A 292 20.54 8.09 18.46
N LEU A 293 21.28 7.42 17.57
CA LEU A 293 22.24 8.06 16.67
C LEU A 293 21.50 8.93 15.65
N GLN A 294 21.78 10.25 15.62
CA GLN A 294 21.17 11.12 14.62
C GLN A 294 21.68 10.79 13.21
N VAL A 295 20.78 10.80 12.22
CA VAL A 295 21.13 10.57 10.82
C VAL A 295 22.09 11.66 10.34
N PRO A 296 23.31 11.31 9.88
CA PRO A 296 24.27 12.28 9.37
C PRO A 296 23.71 13.05 8.18
N GLU A 297 24.06 14.33 8.04
CA GLU A 297 23.59 15.17 6.93
C GLU A 297 23.90 14.56 5.54
N SER A 298 24.97 13.77 5.43
CA SER A 298 25.33 13.07 4.19
C SER A 298 24.35 11.96 3.77
N LEU A 299 23.60 11.39 4.72
CA LEU A 299 22.60 10.33 4.55
C LEU A 299 21.17 10.85 4.74
N ARG A 300 21.00 12.05 5.29
CA ARG A 300 19.69 12.63 5.59
C ARG A 300 18.86 12.84 4.32
N MET A 301 17.58 12.48 4.40
CA MET A 301 16.58 12.82 3.41
C MET A 301 15.59 13.86 3.96
N PRO A 302 15.41 15.03 3.32
CA PRO A 302 14.42 16.01 3.75
C PRO A 302 12.99 15.46 3.65
N LYS A 303 12.19 15.63 4.72
CA LYS A 303 10.76 15.24 4.72
C LYS A 303 9.92 16.14 3.78
N ASP A 304 10.17 17.46 3.75
CA ASP A 304 9.22 18.45 3.22
C ASP A 304 9.69 19.30 2.03
N LYS A 305 10.97 19.23 1.64
CA LYS A 305 11.52 20.16 0.65
C LYS A 305 11.49 19.58 -0.75
N VAL A 306 10.33 19.66 -1.41
CA VAL A 306 10.32 19.73 -2.88
C VAL A 306 10.61 21.19 -3.24
N ASN A 307 11.82 21.50 -3.68
CA ASN A 307 12.13 22.86 -4.14
C ASN A 307 11.22 23.21 -5.33
N PHE A 308 10.87 24.49 -5.54
CA PHE A 308 10.00 24.97 -6.61
C PHE A 308 10.38 24.38 -7.99
N HIS A 309 11.68 24.24 -8.25
CA HIS A 309 12.19 23.60 -9.46
C HIS A 309 11.76 22.13 -9.59
N GLN A 310 11.96 21.32 -8.55
CA GLN A 310 11.54 19.91 -8.51
C GLN A 310 10.02 19.77 -8.63
N TYR A 311 9.26 20.71 -8.05
CA TYR A 311 7.80 20.72 -8.18
C TYR A 311 7.37 20.96 -9.63
N LYS A 312 8.04 21.88 -10.34
CA LYS A 312 7.80 22.14 -11.76
C LYS A 312 8.15 20.93 -12.61
N GLU A 313 9.33 20.33 -12.41
CA GLU A 313 9.76 19.12 -13.12
C GLU A 313 8.79 17.96 -12.89
N MET A 314 8.29 17.78 -11.66
CA MET A 314 7.30 16.76 -11.34
C MET A 314 5.96 17.00 -12.04
N LYS A 315 5.49 18.25 -12.16
CA LYS A 315 4.27 18.57 -12.90
C LYS A 315 4.37 18.24 -14.39
N SER A 316 5.57 18.41 -14.96
CA SER A 316 5.85 18.08 -16.35
C SER A 316 6.33 16.64 -16.56
N TYR A 317 6.45 15.83 -15.51
CA TYR A 317 7.00 14.49 -15.62
C TYR A 317 6.16 13.64 -16.57
N ARG A 318 6.84 13.03 -17.54
CA ARG A 318 6.31 12.02 -18.43
C ARG A 318 7.11 10.76 -18.23
N THR A 319 6.44 9.61 -18.23
CA THR A 319 7.12 8.32 -18.24
C THR A 319 8.11 8.31 -19.41
N ILE A 320 9.34 7.89 -19.14
CA ILE A 320 10.34 7.59 -20.16
C ILE A 320 10.58 6.09 -20.05
N ASN A 321 10.22 5.34 -21.09
CA ASN A 321 10.41 3.90 -21.15
C ASN A 321 11.81 3.56 -21.68
N ARG A 322 12.38 2.44 -21.26
CA ARG A 322 13.66 1.89 -21.73
C ARG A 322 13.49 0.76 -22.73
N HIS A 323 12.48 -0.06 -22.53
CA HIS A 323 12.25 -1.28 -23.31
C HIS A 323 11.11 -1.10 -24.29
N PHE A 324 10.05 -0.40 -23.88
CA PHE A 324 8.87 -0.17 -24.72
C PHE A 324 8.85 1.29 -25.20
N ILE A 325 9.67 1.61 -26.21
CA ILE A 325 9.85 2.97 -26.76
C ILE A 325 8.97 3.19 -27.99
N GLY A 326 9.04 2.28 -28.95
CA GLY A 326 8.33 2.28 -30.23
C GLY A 326 7.26 1.19 -30.30
N ARG A 327 6.37 1.27 -31.29
CA ARG A 327 5.23 0.33 -31.41
C ARG A 327 5.68 -1.12 -31.60
N GLU A 328 6.82 -1.29 -32.25
CA GLU A 328 7.49 -2.56 -32.53
C GLU A 328 7.97 -3.29 -31.26
N ASP A 329 8.25 -2.57 -30.19
CA ASP A 329 8.85 -3.14 -28.97
C ASP A 329 7.88 -4.01 -28.16
N CYS A 330 6.58 -3.92 -28.44
CA CYS A 330 5.55 -4.74 -27.79
C CYS A 330 5.07 -5.92 -28.65
N VAL A 331 5.58 -6.09 -29.87
CA VAL A 331 5.11 -7.11 -30.83
C VAL A 331 5.21 -8.51 -30.24
N ASP A 332 6.34 -8.86 -29.62
CA ASP A 332 6.54 -10.17 -29.02
C ASP A 332 5.51 -10.49 -27.92
N VAL A 333 5.15 -9.48 -27.12
CA VAL A 333 4.12 -9.59 -26.07
C VAL A 333 2.74 -9.81 -26.70
N LEU A 334 2.41 -9.03 -27.73
CA LEU A 334 1.13 -9.11 -28.43
C LEU A 334 0.97 -10.45 -29.16
N ASP A 335 2.01 -10.93 -29.83
CA ASP A 335 2.01 -12.23 -30.51
C ASP A 335 1.83 -13.37 -29.51
N ARG A 336 2.51 -13.33 -28.37
CA ARG A 336 2.30 -14.29 -27.27
C ARG A 336 0.85 -14.31 -26.79
N ILE A 337 0.25 -13.14 -26.52
CA ILE A 337 -1.17 -13.04 -26.11
C ILE A 337 -2.10 -13.64 -27.16
N LYS A 338 -1.83 -13.37 -28.44
CA LYS A 338 -2.61 -13.89 -29.56
C LYS A 338 -2.50 -15.40 -29.71
N GLU A 339 -1.31 -15.97 -29.58
CA GLU A 339 -1.12 -17.43 -29.61
C GLU A 339 -1.91 -18.11 -28.49
N ILE A 340 -1.84 -17.52 -27.29
CA ILE A 340 -2.49 -18.04 -26.08
C ILE A 340 -4.02 -18.09 -26.22
N TYR A 341 -4.65 -16.98 -26.62
CA TYR A 341 -6.11 -16.89 -26.64
C TYR A 341 -6.71 -17.23 -28.01
N GLY A 342 -5.96 -17.09 -29.09
CA GLY A 342 -6.38 -17.47 -30.45
C GLY A 342 -6.57 -18.97 -30.63
N GLN A 343 -5.75 -19.81 -29.99
CA GLN A 343 -5.90 -21.27 -30.03
C GLN A 343 -7.16 -21.76 -29.27
N LYS A 344 -7.49 -21.12 -28.13
CA LYS A 344 -8.70 -21.43 -27.35
C LYS A 344 -9.98 -21.14 -28.16
N ALA A 345 -10.03 -20.03 -28.90
CA ALA A 345 -11.18 -19.69 -29.74
C ALA A 345 -11.42 -20.72 -30.87
N ALA A 346 -10.35 -21.23 -31.50
CA ALA A 346 -10.46 -22.26 -32.54
C ALA A 346 -10.94 -23.61 -31.99
N SER A 347 -10.49 -24.01 -30.79
CA SER A 347 -10.89 -25.29 -30.16
C SER A 347 -12.36 -25.34 -29.72
N LEU A 348 -12.97 -24.18 -29.40
CA LEU A 348 -14.39 -24.07 -29.05
C LEU A 348 -15.30 -24.15 -30.27
N LEU A 349 -14.83 -23.71 -31.45
CA LEU A 349 -15.57 -23.77 -32.71
C LEU A 349 -15.54 -25.15 -33.39
N THR A 350 -14.58 -26.01 -33.05
CA THR A 350 -14.49 -27.39 -33.59
C THR A 350 -15.29 -28.43 -32.80
N ASN A 351 -15.81 -28.06 -31.63
CA ASN A 351 -16.59 -28.96 -30.74
C ASN A 351 -18.10 -28.64 -30.73
N THR A 352 -18.57 -27.80 -31.66
CA THR A 352 -19.99 -27.56 -32.00
C THR A 352 -20.25 -28.08 -33.39
#